data_AF-A0A317HK93-F1
#
_entry.id   AF-A0A317HK93-F1
#
_cell.length_a   1.000
_cell.length_b   1.000
_cell.length_c   1.000
_cell.angle_alpha   90.00
_cell.angle_beta   90.00
_cell.angle_gamma   90.00
#
_symmetry.space_group_name_H-M   'P 1'
#
loop_
_entity.id
_entity.type
_entity.pdbx_description
1 polymer ?
#
loop_
_entity_poly.entity_id
_entity_poly.type
_entity_poly.pdbx_seq_one_letter_code
_entity_poly.pdbx_strand_id
1 'polypeptide(L)'
;MRVSDRLARLVTRTINEQHRIHGHVTRKGVTDRVVTQISRSGGPSAFGISQADLLLALRLYVGTEVLHQFKAPLPENTYGRALKSAPAILVQLMHGLPNCIAIEEGADANWVRSLDATSEQWQQHADLKRHKAEQTLAAVDKPQDVARYLAEYGFRCLADLLNGGTTT
;
A
#
# COMPACT_ATOMS: atom_id res chain seq x y z
N MET A 1 -24.01 -3.53 0.34
CA MET A 1 -22.61 -3.49 -0.12
C MET A 1 -21.95 -2.26 0.48
N ARG A 2 -20.89 -2.41 1.29
CA ARG A 2 -20.33 -1.28 2.04
C ARG A 2 -19.60 -0.34 1.08
N VAL A 3 -19.53 0.96 1.43
CA VAL A 3 -18.83 1.98 0.64
C VAL A 3 -17.34 1.62 0.48
N SER A 4 -16.74 1.03 1.52
CA SER A 4 -15.39 0.46 1.50
C SER A 4 -15.19 -0.54 0.36
N ASP A 5 -16.11 -1.49 0.17
CA ASP A 5 -15.97 -2.56 -0.84
C ASP A 5 -16.15 -2.03 -2.27
N ARG A 6 -16.89 -0.93 -2.43
CA ARG A 6 -17.01 -0.24 -3.72
C ARG A 6 -15.73 0.51 -4.04
N LEU A 7 -15.16 1.18 -3.04
CA LEU A 7 -13.91 1.91 -3.21
C LEU A 7 -12.75 0.96 -3.47
N ALA A 8 -12.60 -0.11 -2.69
CA ALA A 8 -11.53 -1.08 -2.87
C ALA A 8 -11.51 -1.65 -4.30
N ARG A 9 -12.67 -2.03 -4.84
CA ARG A 9 -12.78 -2.49 -6.24
C ARG A 9 -12.45 -1.41 -7.27
N LEU A 10 -12.86 -0.16 -7.02
CA LEU A 10 -12.54 0.95 -7.91
C LEU A 10 -11.03 1.20 -7.93
N VAL A 11 -10.38 1.21 -6.77
CA VAL A 11 -8.93 1.32 -6.61
C VAL A 11 -8.22 0.17 -7.34
N THR A 12 -8.62 -1.08 -7.12
CA THR A 12 -8.03 -2.25 -7.78
C THR A 12 -8.15 -2.15 -9.30
N ARG A 13 -9.32 -1.74 -9.81
CA ARG A 13 -9.55 -1.57 -11.25
C ARG A 13 -8.61 -0.52 -11.82
N THR A 14 -8.49 0.63 -11.16
CA THR A 14 -7.63 1.73 -11.60
C THR A 14 -6.16 1.33 -11.57
N ILE A 15 -5.69 0.65 -10.52
CA ILE A 15 -4.31 0.13 -10.44
C ILE A 15 -4.02 -0.80 -11.63
N ASN A 16 -4.91 -1.75 -11.91
CA ASN A 16 -4.74 -2.71 -13.01
C ASN A 16 -4.72 -2.04 -14.38
N GLU A 17 -5.61 -1.07 -14.59
CA GLU A 17 -5.65 -0.28 -15.82
C GLU A 17 -4.36 0.55 -16.00
N GLN A 18 -3.88 1.19 -14.93
CA GLN A 18 -2.65 1.99 -14.99
C GLN A 18 -1.43 1.13 -15.28
N HIS A 19 -1.27 -0.01 -14.62
CA HIS A 19 -0.18 -0.94 -14.95
C HIS A 19 -0.24 -1.43 -16.39
N ARG A 20 -1.44 -1.72 -16.92
CA ARG A 20 -1.59 -2.16 -18.32
C ARG A 20 -1.13 -1.09 -19.31
N ILE A 21 -1.36 0.19 -19.02
CA ILE A 21 -1.07 1.30 -19.94
C ILE A 21 0.38 1.78 -19.78
N HIS A 22 0.87 1.89 -18.54
CA HIS A 22 2.13 2.58 -18.23
C HIS A 22 3.23 1.65 -17.72
N GLY A 23 2.92 0.40 -17.36
CA GLY A 23 3.86 -0.55 -16.72
C GLY A 23 4.13 -0.26 -15.24
N HIS A 24 4.08 1.00 -14.83
CA HIS A 24 4.28 1.47 -13.45
C HIS A 24 3.10 2.33 -12.99
N VAL A 25 2.99 2.53 -11.69
CA VAL A 25 1.97 3.38 -11.06
C VAL A 25 2.54 4.20 -9.92
N THR A 26 2.02 5.39 -9.69
CA THR A 26 2.33 6.19 -8.50
C THR A 26 1.11 6.26 -7.59
N ARG A 27 1.34 6.32 -6.27
CA ARG A 27 0.26 6.45 -5.28
C ARG A 27 -0.60 7.67 -5.58
N LYS A 28 0.04 8.82 -5.85
CA LYS A 28 -0.63 10.06 -6.20
C LYS A 28 -1.45 9.94 -7.48
N GLY A 29 -0.87 9.40 -8.55
CA GLY A 29 -1.54 9.26 -9.85
C GLY A 29 -2.80 8.38 -9.79
N VAL A 30 -2.73 7.26 -9.07
CA VAL A 30 -3.90 6.39 -8.84
C VAL A 30 -4.94 7.10 -7.96
N THR A 31 -4.51 7.75 -6.88
CA THR A 31 -5.40 8.49 -5.96
C THR A 31 -6.17 9.59 -6.69
N ASP A 32 -5.49 10.41 -7.48
CA ASP A 32 -6.11 11.51 -8.23
C ASP A 32 -7.11 11.00 -9.27
N ARG A 33 -6.80 9.90 -9.98
CA ARG A 33 -7.75 9.29 -10.93
C ARG A 33 -9.00 8.75 -10.25
N VAL A 34 -8.85 8.04 -9.12
CA VAL A 34 -9.99 7.50 -8.36
C VAL A 34 -10.85 8.64 -7.79
N VAL A 35 -10.24 9.68 -7.20
CA VAL A 35 -10.95 10.86 -6.68
C VAL A 35 -11.68 11.60 -7.80
N THR A 36 -11.08 11.72 -8.98
CA THR A 36 -11.72 12.32 -10.16
C THR A 36 -12.93 11.51 -10.61
N GLN A 37 -12.82 10.17 -10.64
CA GLN A 37 -13.95 9.29 -10.98
C GLN A 37 -15.10 9.40 -9.98
N ILE A 38 -14.80 9.48 -8.68
CA ILE A 38 -15.80 9.66 -7.62
C ILE A 38 -16.47 11.02 -7.74
N SER A 39 -15.69 12.09 -7.96
CA SER A 39 -16.21 13.45 -8.13
C SER A 39 -17.16 13.57 -9.32
N ARG A 40 -16.87 12.88 -10.44
CA ARG A 40 -17.74 12.83 -11.62
C ARG A 40 -19.05 12.06 -11.41
N SER A 41 -19.17 11.26 -10.34
CA SER A 41 -20.28 10.33 -10.11
C SER A 41 -21.35 10.84 -9.12
N GLY A 42 -21.38 12.14 -8.80
CA GLY A 42 -22.48 12.72 -7.99
C GLY A 42 -22.07 13.70 -6.88
N GLY A 43 -20.77 13.88 -6.63
CA GLY A 43 -20.26 15.05 -5.92
C GLY A 43 -20.38 15.07 -4.36
N PRO A 44 -19.47 15.80 -3.67
CA PRO A 44 -19.42 15.97 -2.21
C PRO A 44 -20.54 16.75 -1.50
N SER A 45 -21.45 17.40 -2.22
CA SER A 45 -22.25 18.55 -1.72
C SER A 45 -23.37 18.23 -0.73
N ALA A 46 -23.62 16.97 -0.38
CA ALA A 46 -24.75 16.55 0.46
C ALA A 46 -24.52 16.62 1.99
N PHE A 47 -23.32 17.01 2.46
CA PHE A 47 -22.89 16.77 3.86
C PHE A 47 -22.65 18.02 4.71
N GLY A 48 -22.90 19.25 4.24
CA GLY A 48 -22.74 20.48 5.05
C GLY A 48 -21.30 20.77 5.51
N ILE A 49 -20.33 20.02 4.99
CA ILE A 49 -18.89 20.19 5.15
C ILE A 49 -18.38 20.95 3.92
N SER A 50 -17.33 21.77 4.06
CA SER A 50 -16.75 22.45 2.89
C SER A 50 -16.33 21.39 1.86
N GLN A 51 -16.59 21.65 0.58
CA GLN A 51 -16.24 20.72 -0.51
C GLN A 51 -14.75 20.37 -0.48
N ALA A 52 -13.90 21.29 -0.03
CA ALA A 52 -12.47 21.08 0.12
C ALA A 52 -12.13 20.04 1.19
N ASP A 53 -12.75 20.10 2.37
CA ASP A 53 -12.48 19.18 3.48
C ASP A 53 -12.93 17.76 3.16
N LEU A 54 -14.09 17.62 2.48
CA LEU A 54 -14.58 16.31 2.05
C LEU A 54 -13.67 15.70 0.98
N LEU A 55 -13.15 16.51 0.05
CA LEU A 55 -12.19 16.07 -0.95
C LEU A 55 -10.84 15.67 -0.33
N LEU A 56 -10.38 16.39 0.70
CA LEU A 56 -9.16 16.06 1.44
C LEU A 56 -9.31 14.73 2.20
N ALA A 57 -10.41 14.57 2.94
CA ALA A 57 -10.70 13.32 3.65
C ALA A 57 -10.82 12.13 2.68
N LEU A 58 -11.49 12.33 1.53
CA LEU A 58 -11.58 11.32 0.48
C LEU A 58 -10.21 10.98 -0.09
N ARG A 59 -9.38 11.98 -0.41
CA ARG A 59 -8.01 11.76 -0.92
C ARG A 59 -7.15 10.98 0.06
N LEU A 60 -7.21 11.29 1.35
CA LEU A 60 -6.50 10.56 2.39
C LEU A 60 -6.98 9.10 2.45
N TYR A 61 -8.29 8.88 2.48
CA TYR A 61 -8.86 7.54 2.54
C TYR A 61 -8.51 6.69 1.31
N VAL A 62 -8.68 7.25 0.11
CA VAL A 62 -8.28 6.60 -1.16
C VAL A 62 -6.78 6.33 -1.17
N GLY A 63 -5.96 7.30 -0.78
CA GLY A 63 -4.51 7.15 -0.78
C GLY A 63 -4.02 6.08 0.18
N THR A 64 -4.69 5.89 1.32
CA THR A 64 -4.41 4.80 2.27
C THR A 64 -4.79 3.45 1.68
N GLU A 65 -5.96 3.36 1.05
CA GLU A 65 -6.41 2.13 0.39
C GLU A 65 -5.49 1.72 -0.77
N VAL A 66 -5.03 2.68 -1.58
CA VAL A 66 -4.04 2.44 -2.65
C VAL A 66 -2.77 1.83 -2.08
N LEU A 67 -2.24 2.42 -0.99
CA LEU A 67 -1.03 1.93 -0.33
C LEU A 67 -1.24 0.52 0.25
N HIS A 68 -2.40 0.27 0.85
CA HIS A 68 -2.77 -1.05 1.36
C HIS A 68 -2.77 -2.09 0.23
N GLN A 69 -3.36 -1.80 -0.93
CA GLN A 69 -3.39 -2.71 -2.06
C GLN A 69 -2.04 -2.95 -2.74
N PHE A 70 -1.13 -1.98 -2.69
CA PHE A 70 0.25 -2.17 -3.16
C PHE A 70 1.03 -3.13 -2.25
N LYS A 71 0.84 -3.01 -0.93
CA LYS A 71 1.54 -3.82 0.07
C LYS A 71 0.87 -5.17 0.34
N ALA A 72 -0.40 -5.33 -0.03
CA ALA A 72 -1.13 -6.57 0.12
C ALA A 72 -0.39 -7.72 -0.60
N PRO A 73 -0.46 -8.95 -0.09
CA PRO A 73 0.13 -10.10 -0.76
C PRO A 73 -0.50 -10.29 -2.14
N LEU A 74 0.25 -10.92 -3.05
CA LEU A 74 -0.26 -11.26 -4.37
C LEU A 74 -1.58 -12.04 -4.26
N PRO A 75 -2.63 -11.69 -5.04
CA PRO A 75 -3.88 -12.45 -5.04
C PRO A 75 -3.63 -13.90 -5.46
N GLU A 76 -4.20 -14.87 -4.75
CA GLU A 76 -4.05 -16.31 -5.00
C GLU A 76 -4.32 -16.71 -6.46
N ASN A 77 -5.25 -15.98 -7.09
CA ASN A 77 -5.68 -16.20 -8.46
C ASN A 77 -4.60 -15.85 -9.50
N THR A 78 -3.62 -15.02 -9.13
CA THR A 78 -2.59 -14.49 -10.03
C THR A 78 -1.52 -15.53 -10.34
N TYR A 79 -1.15 -16.34 -9.34
CA TYR A 79 -0.14 -17.39 -9.46
C TYR A 79 -0.71 -18.80 -9.37
N GLY A 80 -1.96 -18.98 -8.94
CA GLY A 80 -2.58 -20.29 -8.78
C GLY A 80 -2.66 -21.15 -10.05
N ARG A 81 -2.52 -20.57 -11.26
CA ARG A 81 -2.32 -21.36 -12.50
C ARG A 81 -0.85 -21.70 -12.78
N ALA A 82 0.07 -20.78 -12.51
CA ALA A 82 1.50 -20.95 -12.77
C ALA A 82 2.20 -21.85 -11.74
N LEU A 83 1.65 -21.94 -10.53
CA LEU A 83 2.26 -22.67 -9.40
C LEU A 83 1.68 -24.06 -9.15
N LYS A 84 0.71 -24.54 -9.96
CA LYS A 84 0.11 -25.88 -9.79
C LYS A 84 1.13 -27.03 -9.82
N SER A 85 2.26 -26.83 -10.47
CA SER A 85 3.35 -27.79 -10.63
C SER A 85 4.67 -27.29 -10.04
N ALA A 86 4.65 -26.20 -9.26
CA ALA A 86 5.85 -25.63 -8.66
C ALA A 86 6.20 -26.29 -7.32
N PRO A 87 7.50 -26.31 -6.93
CA PRO A 87 7.93 -26.78 -5.61
C PRO A 87 7.26 -26.00 -4.47
N ALA A 88 6.89 -26.69 -3.39
CA ALA A 88 6.18 -26.10 -2.24
C ALA A 88 6.90 -24.88 -1.63
N ILE A 89 8.23 -24.86 -1.65
CA ILE A 89 9.06 -23.75 -1.18
C ILE A 89 8.83 -22.49 -2.04
N LEU A 90 8.73 -22.65 -3.36
CA LEU A 90 8.46 -21.54 -4.26
C LEU A 90 7.05 -20.97 -4.01
N VAL A 91 6.08 -21.85 -3.77
CA VAL A 91 4.71 -21.45 -3.44
C VAL A 91 4.67 -20.63 -2.15
N GLN A 92 5.36 -21.09 -1.09
CA GLN A 92 5.46 -20.36 0.17
C GLN A 92 6.09 -18.98 0.02
N LEU A 93 7.19 -18.87 -0.74
CA LEU A 93 7.84 -17.59 -1.02
C LEU A 93 6.90 -16.63 -1.76
N MET A 94 6.12 -17.14 -2.72
CA MET A 94 5.19 -16.34 -3.52
C MET A 94 4.03 -15.78 -2.71
N HIS A 95 3.54 -16.50 -1.69
CA HIS A 95 2.51 -15.99 -0.78
C HIS A 95 2.99 -14.80 0.07
N GLY A 96 4.30 -14.72 0.34
CA GLY A 96 4.91 -13.62 1.10
C GLY A 96 5.25 -12.39 0.26
N LEU A 97 5.14 -12.47 -1.07
CA LEU A 97 5.49 -11.35 -1.95
C LEU A 97 4.37 -10.30 -1.97
N PRO A 98 4.73 -9.00 -1.83
CA PRO A 98 3.76 -7.93 -2.01
C PRO A 98 3.26 -7.92 -3.46
N ASN A 99 2.11 -7.32 -3.69
CA ASN A 99 1.55 -7.16 -5.03
C ASN A 99 2.39 -6.19 -5.89
N CYS A 100 2.91 -5.13 -5.26
CA CYS A 100 3.78 -4.15 -5.89
C CYS A 100 5.03 -3.85 -5.04
N ILE A 101 6.13 -3.56 -5.71
CA ILE A 101 7.36 -3.03 -5.12
C ILE A 101 7.53 -1.55 -5.48
N ALA A 102 7.95 -0.75 -4.51
CA ALA A 102 8.36 0.63 -4.74
C ALA A 102 9.83 0.66 -5.16
N ILE A 103 10.12 1.40 -6.22
CA ILE A 103 11.46 1.57 -6.80
C ILE A 103 12.12 2.88 -6.34
N GLU A 104 11.30 3.86 -5.97
CA GLU A 104 11.73 5.19 -5.53
C GLU A 104 11.12 5.56 -4.17
N GLU A 105 11.63 6.63 -3.57
CA GLU A 105 11.09 7.19 -2.32
C GLU A 105 10.08 8.32 -2.57
N GLY A 106 9.27 8.59 -1.56
CA GLY A 106 8.35 9.73 -1.57
C GLY A 106 6.92 9.42 -2.04
N ALA A 107 6.10 10.46 -2.09
CA ALA A 107 4.67 10.38 -2.45
C ALA A 107 4.45 10.03 -3.93
N ASP A 108 5.44 10.34 -4.78
CA ASP A 108 5.46 10.11 -6.22
C ASP A 108 6.29 8.88 -6.61
N ALA A 109 6.67 8.05 -5.62
CA ALA A 109 7.41 6.82 -5.86
C ALA A 109 6.76 5.95 -6.94
N ASN A 110 7.59 5.45 -7.85
CA ASN A 110 7.19 4.48 -8.86
C ASN A 110 6.99 3.09 -8.24
N TRP A 111 5.80 2.54 -8.43
CA TRP A 111 5.43 1.18 -8.03
C TRP A 111 5.31 0.30 -9.26
N VAL A 112 5.95 -0.86 -9.22
CA VAL A 112 5.90 -1.88 -10.28
C VAL A 112 5.37 -3.17 -9.67
N ARG A 113 4.70 -3.97 -10.50
CA ARG A 113 4.21 -5.29 -10.06
C ARG A 113 5.39 -6.18 -9.74
N SER A 114 5.31 -6.85 -8.60
CA SER A 114 6.39 -7.70 -8.11
C SER A 114 6.79 -8.81 -9.08
N LEU A 115 5.84 -9.31 -9.88
CA LEU A 115 6.06 -10.37 -10.88
C LEU A 115 6.65 -9.85 -12.20
N ASP A 116 6.45 -8.58 -12.50
CA ASP A 116 6.94 -7.95 -13.74
C ASP A 116 8.27 -7.21 -13.49
N ALA A 117 8.72 -7.13 -12.23
CA ALA A 117 9.89 -6.40 -11.82
C ALA A 117 11.20 -7.13 -12.20
N THR A 118 12.19 -6.36 -12.65
CA THR A 118 13.54 -6.88 -12.93
C THR A 118 14.33 -7.11 -11.65
N SER A 119 15.41 -7.89 -11.73
CA SER A 119 16.33 -8.10 -10.59
C SER A 119 16.91 -6.79 -10.05
N GLU A 120 17.18 -5.82 -10.93
CA GLU A 120 17.67 -4.49 -10.56
C GLU A 120 16.62 -3.70 -9.76
N GLN A 121 15.35 -3.76 -10.17
CA GLN A 121 14.25 -3.09 -9.45
C GLN A 121 13.99 -3.72 -8.08
N TRP A 122 14.17 -5.04 -7.96
CA TRP A 122 14.14 -5.74 -6.68
C TRP A 122 15.29 -5.33 -5.76
N GLN A 123 16.49 -5.14 -6.31
CA GLN A 123 17.63 -4.63 -5.55
C GLN A 123 17.38 -3.21 -5.06
N GLN A 124 16.89 -2.32 -5.94
CA GLN A 124 16.48 -0.96 -5.57
C GLN A 124 15.45 -0.97 -4.44
N HIS A 125 14.43 -1.83 -4.53
CA HIS A 125 13.44 -1.97 -3.45
C HIS A 125 14.05 -2.44 -2.12
N ALA A 126 15.01 -3.36 -2.17
CA ALA A 126 15.71 -3.83 -0.98
C ALA A 126 16.56 -2.71 -0.34
N ASP A 127 17.25 -1.93 -1.16
CA ASP A 127 18.06 -0.80 -0.71
C ASP A 127 17.19 0.29 -0.07
N LEU A 128 16.01 0.58 -0.65
CA LEU A 128 15.03 1.49 -0.05
C LEU A 128 14.52 1.00 1.30
N LYS A 129 14.25 -0.30 1.43
CA LYS A 129 13.84 -0.89 2.71
C LYS A 129 14.95 -0.80 3.75
N ARG A 130 16.19 -1.06 3.36
CA ARG A 130 17.36 -0.92 4.23
C ARG A 130 17.54 0.53 4.67
N HIS A 131 17.48 1.48 3.74
CA HIS A 131 17.60 2.90 4.05
C HIS A 131 16.52 3.38 5.03
N LYS A 132 15.26 2.98 4.82
CA LYS A 132 14.17 3.29 5.77
C LYS A 132 14.35 2.62 7.13
N ALA A 133 14.86 1.40 7.16
CA ALA A 133 15.18 0.73 8.42
C ALA A 133 16.28 1.48 9.17
N GLU A 134 17.33 1.91 8.49
CA GLU A 134 18.41 2.74 9.06
C GLU A 134 17.90 4.09 9.57
N GLN A 135 17.06 4.78 8.80
CA GLN A 135 16.40 6.02 9.24
C GLN A 135 15.52 5.80 10.47
N THR A 136 14.77 4.69 10.51
CA THR A 136 13.91 4.35 11.64
C THR A 136 14.74 4.01 12.87
N LEU A 137 15.82 3.25 12.71
CA LEU A 137 16.76 2.95 13.80
C LEU A 137 17.40 4.23 14.36
N ALA A 138 17.88 5.12 13.49
CA ALA A 138 18.41 6.42 13.89
C ALA A 138 17.38 7.34 14.57
N ALA A 139 16.09 7.17 14.27
CA ALA A 139 14.99 7.85 14.95
C ALA A 139 14.63 7.20 16.29
N VAL A 140 14.70 5.87 16.38
CA VAL A 140 14.43 5.08 17.60
C VAL A 140 15.46 5.37 18.71
N ASP A 141 16.66 5.82 18.35
CA ASP A 141 17.64 6.34 19.33
C ASP A 141 17.15 7.60 20.08
N LYS A 142 16.00 8.18 19.71
CA LYS A 142 15.33 9.26 20.43
C LYS A 142 14.14 8.71 21.22
N PRO A 143 14.14 8.77 22.57
CA PRO A 143 13.11 8.17 23.42
C PRO A 143 11.67 8.65 23.12
N GLN A 144 11.52 9.88 22.61
CA GLN A 144 10.23 10.48 22.28
C GLN A 144 9.64 9.93 20.96
N ASP A 145 10.49 9.50 20.04
CA ASP A 145 10.08 9.00 18.73
C ASP A 145 9.64 7.53 18.80
N VAL A 146 10.20 6.75 19.72
CA VAL A 146 9.74 5.38 20.02
C VAL A 146 8.32 5.40 20.59
N ALA A 147 8.04 6.31 21.52
CA ALA A 147 6.70 6.46 22.09
C ALA A 147 5.68 6.92 21.02
N ARG A 148 6.08 7.81 20.11
CA ARG A 148 5.25 8.24 18.97
C ARG A 148 5.00 7.12 17.97
N TYR A 149 6.04 6.35 17.60
CA TYR A 149 5.92 5.20 16.71
C TYR A 149 5.01 4.12 17.30
N LEU A 150 5.19 3.77 18.59
CA LEU A 150 4.31 2.81 19.26
C LEU A 150 2.85 3.32 19.27
N ALA A 151 2.62 4.59 19.59
CA ALA A 151 1.29 5.19 19.59
C ALA A 151 0.63 5.26 18.20
N GLU A 152 1.37 5.61 17.15
CA GLU A 152 0.87 5.65 15.76
C GLU A 152 0.39 4.28 15.27
N TYR A 153 1.01 3.20 15.75
CA TYR A 153 0.64 1.83 15.41
C TYR A 153 -0.24 1.15 16.47
N GLY A 154 -0.72 1.89 17.47
CA GLY A 154 -1.67 1.40 18.49
C GLY A 154 -1.07 0.57 19.63
N PHE A 155 0.25 0.56 19.76
CA PHE A 155 0.99 -0.15 20.80
C PHE A 155 1.31 0.80 21.97
N ARG A 156 1.21 0.32 23.21
CA ARG A 156 1.49 1.15 24.39
C ARG A 156 2.94 1.04 24.82
N CYS A 157 3.56 -0.10 24.56
CA CYS A 157 4.95 -0.34 24.87
C CYS A 157 5.61 -1.26 23.83
N LEU A 158 6.95 -1.29 23.83
CA LEU A 158 7.74 -2.13 22.94
C LEU A 158 7.44 -3.64 23.13
N ALA A 159 7.02 -4.04 24.34
CA ALA A 159 6.63 -5.41 24.63
C ALA A 159 5.36 -5.83 23.87
N ASP A 160 4.41 -4.91 23.63
CA ASP A 160 3.19 -5.21 22.86
C ASP A 160 3.52 -5.48 21.38
N LEU A 161 4.53 -4.78 20.86
CA LEU A 161 5.03 -4.95 19.49
C LEU A 161 5.76 -6.30 19.33
N LEU A 162 6.60 -6.66 20.31
CA LEU A 162 7.42 -7.88 20.28
C LEU A 162 6.62 -9.15 20.56
N ASN A 163 5.53 -9.06 21.34
CA ASN A 163 4.65 -10.19 21.65
C ASN A 163 3.56 -10.42 20.59
N GLY A 164 3.54 -9.62 19.50
CA GLY A 164 2.71 -9.87 18.33
C GLY A 164 1.23 -10.11 18.66
N GLY A 165 0.53 -9.09 19.15
CA GLY A 165 -0.94 -9.04 19.09
C GLY A 165 -1.67 -10.31 19.55
N THR A 166 -1.25 -10.93 20.66
CA THR A 166 -2.06 -11.94 21.35
C THR A 166 -2.27 -11.52 22.80
N THR A 167 -3.20 -10.59 22.98
CA THR A 167 -3.98 -10.50 24.21
C THR A 167 -5.43 -10.25 23.82
N THR A 168 -6.25 -11.28 24.07
CA THR A 168 -7.66 -11.17 24.45
C THR A 168 -7.96 -9.94 25.30
#